data_AF-A0A9E2Z387-F1
#
_entry.id   AF-A0A9E2Z387-F1
#
_cell.length_a   1.000
_cell.length_b   1.000
_cell.length_c   1.000
_cell.angle_alpha   90.00
_cell.angle_beta   90.00
_cell.angle_gamma   90.00
#
_symmetry.space_group_name_H-M   'P 1'
#
loop_
_entity.id
_entity.type
_entity.pdbx_description
1 polymer ?
#
loop_
_entity_poly.entity_id
_entity_poly.type
_entity_poly.pdbx_seq_one_letter_code
_entity_poly.pdbx_strand_id
1 'polypeptide(L)' 'MWSPNSDSGSKPVLFWFHGGALLTGSASMPCYDGAELARAADIVVVTANYRLGALGALYVDGGNFALHD' A
#
# COMPACT_ATOMS: atom_id res chain seq x y z
N MET A 1 -6.59 5.44 1.05
CA MET A 1 -7.67 4.44 1.14
C MET A 1 -8.86 4.99 0.40
N TRP A 2 -9.44 4.18 -0.46
CA TRP A 2 -10.66 4.49 -1.21
C TRP A 2 -11.65 3.37 -0.99
N SER A 3 -12.89 3.73 -0.66
CA SER A 3 -14.01 2.80 -0.60
C SER A 3 -15.08 3.30 -1.58
N PRO A 4 -15.69 2.42 -2.40
CA PRO A 4 -16.92 2.73 -3.11
C PRO A 4 -18.07 2.89 -2.10
N ASN A 5 -19.27 3.19 -2.60
CA ASN A 5 -20.51 3.43 -1.85
C ASN A 5 -20.58 2.73 -0.48
N SER A 6 -21.11 3.46 0.52
CA SER A 6 -21.18 3.05 1.93
C SER A 6 -22.24 1.98 2.25
N ASP A 7 -22.50 1.07 1.32
CA ASP A 7 -23.47 -0.01 1.51
C ASP A 7 -23.01 -0.94 2.64
N SER A 8 -23.95 -1.53 3.36
CA SER A 8 -23.71 -2.25 4.64
C SER A 8 -23.05 -3.63 4.50
N GLY A 9 -22.48 -3.96 3.34
CA GLY A 9 -21.84 -5.25 3.05
C GLY A 9 -20.31 -5.22 3.20
N SER A 10 -19.72 -6.36 3.58
CA SER A 10 -18.26 -6.52 3.48
C SER A 10 -17.83 -6.58 2.01
N LYS A 11 -16.81 -5.79 1.64
CA LYS A 11 -16.26 -5.73 0.28
C LYS A 11 -14.85 -6.35 0.26
N PRO A 12 -14.42 -6.94 -0.87
CA PRO A 12 -13.03 -7.37 -1.04
C PRO A 12 -12.07 -6.19 -0.85
N VAL A 13 -10.87 -6.47 -0.34
CA VAL A 13 -9.83 -5.46 -0.09
C VAL A 13 -8.61 -5.75 -0.96
N LEU A 14 -8.25 -4.80 -1.81
CA LEU A 14 -6.94 -4.75 -2.44
C LEU A 14 -5.99 -3.96 -1.54
N PHE A 15 -4.97 -4.63 -1.00
CA PHE A 15 -3.92 -4.02 -0.20
C PHE A 15 -2.62 -3.95 -1.02
N TRP A 16 -2.16 -2.74 -1.32
CA TRP A 16 -1.06 -2.49 -2.24
C TRP A 16 0.13 -1.81 -1.56
N PHE A 17 1.32 -2.34 -1.84
CA PHE A 17 2.60 -1.72 -1.51
C PHE A 17 3.32 -1.33 -2.80
N HIS A 18 3.87 -0.12 -2.85
CA HIS A 18 4.58 0.36 -4.03
C HIS A 18 5.89 -0.40 -4.27
N GLY A 19 6.32 -0.47 -5.54
CA GLY A 19 7.67 -0.92 -5.90
C GLY A 19 8.74 0.14 -5.62
N GLY A 20 9.92 -0.01 -6.24
CA GLY A 20 11.03 0.95 -6.11
C GLY A 20 12.30 0.35 -5.50
N ALA A 21 12.50 -0.96 -5.66
CA ALA A 21 13.71 -1.68 -5.27
C ALA A 21 14.11 -1.51 -3.78
N LEU A 22 13.14 -1.30 -2.89
CA LEU A 22 13.33 -0.98 -1.46
C LEU A 22 14.09 0.33 -1.20
N LEU A 23 14.27 1.18 -2.22
CA LEU A 23 15.05 2.41 -2.12
C LEU A 23 14.19 3.66 -2.28
N THR A 24 13.13 3.58 -3.07
CA THR A 24 12.28 4.73 -3.42
C THR A 24 10.80 4.34 -3.51
N GLY A 25 9.94 5.35 -3.59
CA GLY A 25 8.50 5.20 -3.82
C GLY A 25 7.67 5.76 -2.68
N SER A 26 6.36 5.81 -2.91
CA SER A 26 5.36 6.23 -1.92
C SER A 26 3.99 5.69 -2.30
N ALA A 27 3.18 5.34 -1.30
CA ALA A 27 1.76 5.01 -1.45
C ALA A 27 0.91 6.16 -2.01
N SER A 28 1.43 7.39 -1.98
CA SER A 28 0.78 8.61 -2.47
C SER A 28 1.16 8.99 -3.91
N MET A 29 1.93 8.16 -4.62
CA MET A 29 2.26 8.46 -6.01
C MET A 29 0.98 8.53 -6.85
N PRO A 30 0.82 9.51 -7.76
CA PRO A 30 -0.41 9.68 -8.53
C PRO A 30 -0.83 8.46 -9.36
N CYS A 31 0.14 7.63 -9.77
CA CYS A 31 -0.14 6.37 -10.48
C CYS A 31 -0.79 5.28 -9.62
N TYR A 32 -0.88 5.47 -8.30
CA TYR A 32 -1.55 4.57 -7.36
C TYR A 32 -2.86 5.14 -6.82
N ASP A 33 -3.41 6.19 -7.44
CA ASP A 33 -4.77 6.64 -7.11
C ASP A 33 -5.78 5.51 -7.36
N GLY A 34 -6.40 5.04 -6.28
CA GLY A 34 -7.29 3.90 -6.30
C GLY A 34 -8.77 4.24 -6.50
N ALA A 35 -9.13 5.52 -6.67
CA ALA A 35 -10.53 5.94 -6.65
C ALA A 35 -11.38 5.27 -7.74
N GLU A 36 -10.91 5.29 -8.98
CA GLU A 36 -11.64 4.66 -10.09
C GLU A 36 -11.67 3.14 -9.97
N LEU A 37 -10.58 2.51 -9.51
CA LEU A 37 -10.55 1.06 -9.31
C LEU A 37 -11.54 0.63 -8.21
N ALA A 38 -11.57 1.36 -7.10
CA ALA A 38 -12.49 1.12 -5.99
C ALA A 38 -13.95 1.19 -6.47
N ARG A 39 -14.28 2.22 -7.28
CA ARG A 39 -15.63 2.42 -7.83
C ARG A 39 -16.00 1.39 -8.90
N ALA A 40 -15.09 1.08 -9.82
CA ALA A 40 -15.38 0.21 -10.96
C ALA A 40 -15.50 -1.27 -10.59
N ALA A 41 -14.71 -1.74 -9.62
CA ALA A 41 -14.71 -3.14 -9.19
C ALA A 41 -15.51 -3.40 -7.90
N ASP A 42 -16.09 -2.37 -7.29
CA ASP A 42 -16.77 -2.42 -5.99
C ASP A 42 -15.91 -3.03 -4.86
N ILE A 43 -14.66 -2.57 -4.76
CA ILE A 43 -13.67 -3.04 -3.77
C ILE A 43 -13.10 -1.90 -2.94
N VAL A 44 -12.62 -2.19 -1.74
CA VAL A 44 -11.79 -1.24 -0.99
C VAL A 44 -10.36 -1.30 -1.51
N VAL A 45 -9.77 -0.16 -1.82
CA VAL A 45 -8.36 -0.04 -2.21
C VAL A 45 -7.59 0.64 -1.09
N VAL A 46 -6.56 -0.03 -0.59
CA VAL A 46 -5.63 0.49 0.42
C VAL A 46 -4.24 0.50 -0.16
N THR A 47 -3.59 1.66 -0.15
CA THR A 47 -2.17 1.80 -0.43
C THR A 47 -1.44 2.07 0.89
N ALA A 48 -0.31 1.40 1.09
CA ALA A 48 0.46 1.49 2.33
C ALA A 48 1.93 1.80 2.05
N ASN A 49 2.55 2.53 2.98
CA ASN A 49 3.98 2.82 2.97
C ASN A 49 4.72 1.79 3.81
N TYR A 50 5.97 1.57 3.46
CA TYR A 50 6.95 0.82 4.23
C TYR A 50 8.28 1.59 4.22
N ARG A 51 9.15 1.31 5.19
CA ARG A 51 10.46 1.94 5.30
C ARG A 51 11.36 1.57 4.12
N LEU A 52 12.16 2.53 3.69
CA LEU A 52 13.05 2.41 2.53
C LEU A 52 14.52 2.60 2.92
N GLY A 53 15.42 2.20 2.03
CA GLY A 53 16.86 2.33 2.19
C GLY A 53 17.37 1.67 3.47
N ALA A 54 18.37 2.27 4.11
CA ALA A 54 18.90 1.77 5.37
C ALA A 54 17.85 1.70 6.49
N LEU A 55 16.83 2.56 6.49
CA LEU A 55 15.79 2.55 7.52
C LEU A 55 14.89 1.30 7.43
N GLY A 56 14.76 0.69 6.24
CA GLY A 56 13.94 -0.49 6.00
C GLY A 56 14.73 -1.78 5.79
N ALA A 57 15.93 -1.69 5.23
CA ALA A 57 16.71 -2.83 4.74
C ALA A 57 18.14 -2.92 5.32
N LEU A 58 18.50 -2.11 6.31
CA LEU A 58 19.77 -2.31 7.02
C LEU A 58 19.76 -3.69 7.69
N TYR A 59 20.81 -4.46 7.46
CA TYR A 59 20.98 -5.76 8.10
C TYR A 59 21.77 -5.62 9.39
N VAL A 60 21.03 -5.53 10.50
CA VAL A 60 21.53 -5.58 11.87
C VAL A 60 20.44 -6.22 12.72
N ASP A 61 20.81 -7.11 13.66
CA ASP A 61 19.88 -7.78 14.57
C ASP A 61 18.69 -8.47 13.87
N GLY A 62 18.97 -9.15 12.74
CA GLY A 62 17.95 -9.81 11.91
C GLY A 62 17.40 -8.96 10.76
N GLY A 63 17.57 -7.64 10.80
CA GLY A 63 17.22 -6.72 9.71
C GLY A 63 15.73 -6.75 9.35
N ASN A 64 15.42 -6.62 8.05
CA ASN A 64 14.06 -6.74 7.49
C ASN A 64 13.01 -5.80 8.11
N PHE A 65 13.44 -4.64 8.60
CA PHE A 65 12.57 -3.69 9.26
C PHE A 65 11.33 -3.30 8.42
N ALA A 66 11.48 -3.14 7.11
CA ALA A 66 10.37 -2.87 6.19
C ALA A 66 9.31 -3.98 6.12
N LEU A 67 9.67 -5.23 6.41
CA LEU A 67 8.74 -6.37 6.43
C LEU A 67 7.99 -6.48 7.76
N HIS A 68 8.38 -5.68 8.75
CA HIS A 68 7.75 -5.60 10.07
C HIS A 68 6.93 -4.32 10.27
N ASP A 69 6.87 -3.47 9.25
CA ASP A 69 5.93 -2.33 9.20
C ASP A 69 4.50 -2.83 9.03
#